data_AF-A0A521I9V4-F1
#
_entry.id   AF-A0A521I9V4-F1
#
_cell.length_a   1.000
_cell.length_b   1.000
_cell.length_c   1.000
_cell.angle_alpha   90.00
_cell.angle_beta   90.00
_cell.angle_gamma   90.00
#
_symmetry.space_group_name_H-M   'P 1'
#
loop_
_entity.id
_entity.type
_entity.pdbx_description
1 polymer ?
#
loop_
_entity_poly.entity_id
_entity_poly.type
_entity_poly.pdbx_seq_one_letter_code
_entity_poly.pdbx_strand_id
1 'polypeptide(L)'
;MRYSNLFAKTKRDAPADITDETLRLAYRAGLIRPFAQNQIVYLPLAANVISQMRYMLRADLTELGAQELRGVSQLHLDALASAEIQSYKQLPARLYWRSGGVTRLTLVSLEADLDAANETQRAFEKIAREFFEYAGIAPQAARDIENARLWYANAPQLDLEILKSDGYAATRAAATPYKSSASQQAPQLLQEVETPHCDTIEALAQFLNVPTSYTAKAIFYSTGERVVFAVIRGDLQLDEDKVKRALGVNTLRWATDEEIIRVGAVPGYASPIGTRGATIIVDDSIVNSPNLVAGANKTGYHLVNTNVPRDYKPDVVADIALARAGDLAPDGSGALELVRGLALGKLTAPRALDANFLDANGKAQKQIAVTMELDLGAILLAHIGAHHDERGVLWTRALAPYDVHVVALNADRPEMSDALSKLDGALLLAGLNPLVDDRSESAGVKFNDADLMGFPLRITVGPKTVAQGGVELKGRAEANPRFVAFDTLGDALNKWIGL
;
A
#
# COMPACT_ATOMS: atom_id res chain seq x y z
N MET A 1 8.84 -11.94 31.06
CA MET A 1 8.22 -10.63 31.39
C MET A 1 7.08 -10.86 32.38
N ARG A 2 6.85 -9.96 33.35
CA ARG A 2 5.66 -10.04 34.24
C ARG A 2 4.50 -9.22 33.69
N TYR A 3 3.30 -9.77 33.68
CA TYR A 3 2.12 -9.08 33.16
C TYR A 3 1.73 -7.91 34.08
N SER A 4 1.93 -7.99 35.40
CA SER A 4 1.76 -6.84 36.29
C SER A 4 2.52 -5.58 35.79
N ASN A 5 3.74 -5.77 35.31
CA ASN A 5 4.63 -4.71 34.81
C ASN A 5 4.42 -4.31 33.33
N LEU A 6 3.66 -5.09 32.56
CA LEU A 6 3.37 -4.75 31.17
C LEU A 6 2.50 -3.48 31.12
N PHE A 7 2.98 -2.44 30.43
CA PHE A 7 2.24 -1.18 30.28
C PHE A 7 0.87 -1.37 29.63
N ALA A 8 0.83 -2.20 28.58
CA ALA A 8 -0.40 -2.52 27.87
C ALA A 8 -1.25 -3.53 28.63
N LYS A 9 -2.53 -3.20 28.84
CA LYS A 9 -3.54 -4.14 29.31
C LYS A 9 -4.61 -4.35 28.23
N THR A 10 -5.25 -5.51 28.27
CA THR A 10 -6.41 -5.82 27.45
C THR A 10 -7.57 -4.90 27.80
N LYS A 11 -8.50 -4.76 26.86
CA LYS A 11 -9.76 -4.04 27.04
C LYS A 11 -10.89 -4.94 26.59
N ARG A 12 -11.99 -4.90 27.34
CA ARG A 12 -13.22 -5.63 27.00
C ARG A 12 -13.75 -5.15 25.64
N ASP A 13 -13.85 -3.84 25.48
CA ASP A 13 -14.45 -3.18 24.33
C ASP A 13 -13.46 -2.22 23.66
N ALA A 14 -13.55 -2.13 22.33
CA ALA A 14 -12.92 -1.07 21.57
C ALA A 14 -13.86 0.14 21.47
N PRO A 15 -13.32 1.37 21.36
CA PRO A 15 -14.09 2.58 21.05
C PRO A 15 -15.02 2.40 19.84
N ALA A 16 -16.15 3.12 19.84
CA ALA A 16 -17.20 2.99 18.82
C ALA A 16 -16.82 3.59 17.46
N ASP A 17 -15.87 4.53 17.45
CA ASP A 17 -15.28 5.15 16.27
C ASP A 17 -14.32 4.23 15.51
N ILE A 18 -13.81 3.16 16.16
CA ILE A 18 -13.05 2.11 15.49
C ILE A 18 -14.04 1.10 14.90
N THR A 19 -14.29 1.22 13.61
CA THR A 19 -15.25 0.38 12.85
C THR A 19 -14.62 -0.87 12.26
N ASP A 20 -13.34 -0.82 11.90
CA ASP A 20 -12.59 -1.97 11.37
C ASP A 20 -12.38 -3.05 12.44
N GLU A 21 -12.77 -4.29 12.13
CA GLU A 21 -12.70 -5.41 13.08
C GLU A 21 -11.28 -5.74 13.52
N THR A 22 -10.32 -5.66 12.60
CA THR A 22 -8.90 -5.90 12.88
C THR A 22 -8.36 -4.88 13.87
N LEU A 23 -8.67 -3.59 13.65
CA LEU A 23 -8.28 -2.52 14.56
C LEU A 23 -8.97 -2.66 15.92
N ARG A 24 -10.25 -3.05 15.96
CA ARG A 24 -10.97 -3.31 17.22
C ARG A 24 -10.31 -4.44 18.00
N LEU A 25 -9.95 -5.53 17.35
CA LEU A 25 -9.28 -6.66 17.96
C LEU A 25 -7.88 -6.26 18.47
N ALA A 26 -7.08 -5.60 17.64
CA ALA A 26 -5.76 -5.12 18.02
C ALA A 26 -5.82 -4.12 19.20
N TYR A 27 -6.85 -3.28 19.26
CA TYR A 27 -7.11 -2.42 20.41
C TYR A 27 -7.42 -3.26 21.66
N ARG A 28 -8.38 -4.19 21.58
CA ARG A 28 -8.79 -5.02 22.72
C ARG A 28 -7.64 -5.86 23.26
N ALA A 29 -6.78 -6.39 22.39
CA ALA A 29 -5.60 -7.15 22.76
C ALA A 29 -4.45 -6.31 23.37
N GLY A 30 -4.59 -4.98 23.44
CA GLY A 30 -3.54 -4.10 23.97
C GLY A 30 -2.34 -3.98 23.03
N LEU A 31 -2.54 -4.16 21.72
CA LEU A 31 -1.50 -4.03 20.70
C LEU A 31 -1.39 -2.59 20.20
N ILE A 32 -2.53 -1.91 20.03
CA ILE A 32 -2.57 -0.55 19.51
C ILE A 32 -3.46 0.38 20.34
N ARG A 33 -3.21 1.69 20.25
CA ARG A 33 -4.14 2.73 20.70
C ARG A 33 -4.24 3.84 19.66
N PRO A 34 -5.42 4.44 19.46
CA PRO A 34 -5.50 5.71 18.76
C PRO A 34 -4.74 6.76 19.57
N PHE A 35 -4.06 7.65 18.85
CA PHE A 35 -3.34 8.80 19.36
C PHE A 35 -3.69 10.01 18.50
N ALA A 36 -3.33 11.21 18.96
CA ALA A 36 -3.74 12.47 18.33
C ALA A 36 -3.59 12.47 16.80
N GLN A 37 -4.52 13.15 16.10
CA GLN A 37 -4.47 13.33 14.63
C GLN A 37 -4.50 12.02 13.82
N ASN A 38 -5.38 11.06 14.18
CA ASN A 38 -5.55 9.77 13.50
C ASN A 38 -4.29 8.88 13.45
N GLN A 39 -3.35 9.08 14.38
CA GLN A 39 -2.17 8.22 14.46
C GLN A 39 -2.43 6.99 15.32
N ILE A 40 -1.81 5.87 14.97
CA ILE A 40 -1.82 4.65 15.77
C ILE A 40 -0.52 4.56 16.56
N VAL A 41 -0.62 4.40 17.88
CA VAL A 41 0.51 4.05 18.73
C VAL A 41 0.55 2.54 18.90
N TYR A 42 1.67 1.94 18.51
CA TYR A 42 1.98 0.53 18.76
C TYR A 42 2.47 0.38 20.20
N LEU A 43 1.69 -0.33 21.02
CA LEU A 43 2.02 -0.63 22.42
C LEU A 43 3.11 -1.72 22.51
N PRO A 44 3.71 -1.98 23.69
CA PRO A 44 4.90 -2.83 23.81
C PRO A 44 4.81 -4.21 23.13
N LEU A 45 3.64 -4.87 23.19
CA LEU A 45 3.44 -6.15 22.51
C LEU A 45 3.58 -6.01 20.99
N ALA A 46 2.88 -5.06 20.37
CA ALA A 46 3.00 -4.80 18.93
C ALA A 46 4.40 -4.30 18.54
N ALA A 47 5.01 -3.45 19.36
CA ALA A 47 6.35 -2.93 19.14
C ALA A 47 7.42 -4.04 19.16
N ASN A 48 7.23 -5.08 19.99
CA ASN A 48 8.08 -6.26 19.98
C ASN A 48 7.96 -7.02 18.66
N VAL A 49 6.73 -7.28 18.18
CA VAL A 49 6.52 -7.98 16.90
C VAL A 49 7.11 -7.20 15.73
N ILE A 50 6.90 -5.89 15.69
CA ILE A 50 7.51 -5.01 14.67
C ILE A 50 9.04 -5.07 14.73
N SER A 51 9.62 -5.13 15.93
CA SER A 51 11.07 -5.24 16.11
C SER A 51 11.61 -6.61 15.67
N GLN A 52 10.88 -7.70 15.92
CA GLN A 52 11.20 -9.04 15.44
C GLN A 52 11.15 -9.11 13.92
N MET A 53 10.06 -8.63 13.31
CA MET A 53 9.89 -8.51 11.86
C MET A 53 11.06 -7.75 11.22
N ARG A 54 11.45 -6.62 11.80
CA ARG A 54 12.60 -5.84 11.33
C ARG A 54 13.92 -6.59 11.47
N TYR A 55 14.11 -7.33 12.57
CA TYR A 55 15.32 -8.13 12.78
C TYR A 55 15.47 -9.22 11.73
N MET A 56 14.38 -9.93 11.42
CA MET A 56 14.35 -10.95 10.38
C MET A 56 14.66 -10.37 9.01
N LEU A 57 13.96 -9.31 8.62
CA LEU A 57 14.19 -8.67 7.33
C LEU A 57 15.63 -8.15 7.22
N ARG A 58 16.22 -7.63 8.31
CA ARG A 58 17.63 -7.22 8.32
C ARG A 58 18.60 -8.36 7.98
N ALA A 59 18.31 -9.59 8.39
CA ALA A 59 19.17 -10.73 8.05
C ALA A 59 19.22 -10.94 6.53
N ASP A 60 18.05 -11.00 5.90
CA ASP A 60 17.90 -11.16 4.44
C ASP A 60 18.55 -10.01 3.67
N LEU A 61 18.35 -8.77 4.16
CA LEU A 61 18.97 -7.58 3.58
C LEU A 61 20.50 -7.59 3.72
N THR A 62 21.03 -8.12 4.82
CA THR A 62 22.48 -8.26 5.02
C THR A 62 23.07 -9.28 4.05
N GLU A 63 22.37 -10.39 3.80
CA GLU A 63 22.77 -11.40 2.82
C GLU A 63 22.81 -10.83 1.39
N LEU A 64 21.90 -9.91 1.06
CA LEU A 64 21.95 -9.13 -0.19
C LEU A 64 23.11 -8.11 -0.26
N GLY A 65 23.85 -7.89 0.82
CA GLY A 65 24.87 -6.83 0.92
C GLY A 65 24.29 -5.43 1.10
N ALA A 66 23.02 -5.31 1.54
CA ALA A 66 22.42 -4.00 1.82
C ALA A 66 22.91 -3.43 3.16
N GLN A 67 23.15 -2.11 3.18
CA GLN A 67 23.70 -1.41 4.34
C GLN A 67 22.67 -0.47 4.98
N GLU A 68 22.63 -0.45 6.31
CA GLU A 68 21.66 0.36 7.07
C GLU A 68 22.10 1.83 7.16
N LEU A 69 21.24 2.76 6.74
CA LEU A 69 21.37 4.18 7.04
C LEU A 69 20.55 4.55 8.28
N ARG A 70 21.06 5.51 9.06
CA ARG A 70 20.43 6.01 10.30
C ARG A 70 20.30 7.53 10.26
N GLY A 71 19.34 8.07 11.02
CA GLY A 71 19.14 9.53 11.12
C GLY A 71 18.47 10.17 9.91
N VAL A 72 17.89 9.37 9.02
CA VAL A 72 17.26 9.82 7.78
C VAL A 72 15.76 10.03 8.01
N SER A 73 15.30 11.27 8.07
CA SER A 73 13.87 11.61 8.06
C SER A 73 13.32 11.80 6.65
N GLN A 74 14.12 12.40 5.78
CA GLN A 74 13.93 12.53 4.33
C GLN A 74 15.28 12.29 3.65
N LEU A 75 15.29 11.46 2.60
CA LEU A 75 16.51 11.18 1.84
C LEU A 75 16.45 11.83 0.47
N HIS A 76 17.41 12.70 0.17
CA HIS A 76 17.68 13.12 -1.20
C HIS A 76 18.59 12.10 -1.87
N LEU A 77 17.99 11.01 -2.38
CA LEU A 77 18.73 9.87 -2.92
C LEU A 77 19.70 10.28 -4.03
N ASP A 78 19.25 11.10 -4.98
CA ASP A 78 20.07 11.59 -6.10
C ASP A 78 21.33 12.34 -5.62
N ALA A 79 21.22 13.13 -4.55
CA ALA A 79 22.35 13.86 -3.97
C ALA A 79 23.34 12.92 -3.27
N LEU A 80 22.85 11.95 -2.49
CA LEU A 80 23.72 10.96 -1.82
C LEU A 80 24.43 10.07 -2.85
N ALA A 81 23.68 9.58 -3.84
CA ALA A 81 24.19 8.77 -4.94
C ALA A 81 25.27 9.51 -5.74
N SER A 82 25.05 10.80 -6.01
CA SER A 82 26.03 11.65 -6.70
C SER A 82 27.28 11.95 -5.88
N ALA A 83 27.19 11.97 -4.55
CA ALA A 83 28.34 12.22 -3.69
C ALA A 83 29.23 10.98 -3.56
N GLU A 84 28.62 9.81 -3.36
CA GLU A 84 29.32 8.60 -2.97
C GLU A 84 29.71 7.70 -4.15
N ILE A 85 29.00 7.76 -5.29
CA ILE A 85 29.18 6.82 -6.41
C ILE A 85 29.67 7.57 -7.65
N GLN A 86 30.93 7.34 -8.01
CA GLN A 86 31.59 7.96 -9.16
C GLN A 86 31.99 6.94 -10.24
N SER A 87 31.97 5.64 -9.93
CA SER A 87 32.42 4.58 -10.83
C SER A 87 31.52 3.35 -10.78
N TYR A 88 31.41 2.65 -11.91
CA TYR A 88 30.68 1.39 -12.03
C TYR A 88 31.15 0.32 -11.03
N LYS A 89 32.40 0.40 -10.57
CA LYS A 89 32.97 -0.52 -9.57
C LYS A 89 32.32 -0.44 -8.19
N GLN A 90 31.55 0.62 -7.94
CA GLN A 90 30.83 0.84 -6.69
C GLN A 90 29.37 0.34 -6.77
N LEU A 91 28.95 -0.19 -7.93
CA LEU A 91 27.60 -0.68 -8.18
C LEU A 91 27.62 -2.23 -8.24
N PRO A 92 26.54 -2.91 -7.78
CA PRO A 92 25.36 -2.32 -7.14
C PRO A 92 25.64 -1.79 -5.74
N ALA A 93 24.99 -0.68 -5.37
CA ALA A 93 25.02 -0.16 -4.01
C ALA A 93 23.62 -0.28 -3.39
N ARG A 94 23.51 -1.07 -2.32
CA ARG A 94 22.24 -1.37 -1.65
C ARG A 94 22.18 -0.72 -0.28
N LEU A 95 21.12 0.04 -0.04
CA LEU A 95 20.93 0.85 1.15
C LEU A 95 19.51 0.64 1.69
N TYR A 96 19.36 0.58 3.00
CA TYR A 96 18.04 0.55 3.61
C TYR A 96 17.95 1.42 4.86
N TRP A 97 16.78 1.97 5.14
CA TRP A 97 16.53 2.79 6.31
C TRP A 97 15.08 2.75 6.72
N ARG A 98 14.80 3.30 7.90
CA ARG A 98 13.43 3.52 8.37
C ARG A 98 12.87 4.80 7.77
N SER A 99 11.71 4.73 7.14
CA SER A 99 10.98 5.86 6.56
C SER A 99 9.60 6.00 7.22
N GLY A 100 8.89 7.10 6.93
CA GLY A 100 7.45 7.24 7.27
C GLY A 100 7.08 7.04 8.75
N GLY A 101 8.00 7.36 9.68
CA GLY A 101 7.83 7.13 11.12
C GLY A 101 8.69 5.97 11.65
N VAL A 102 8.05 5.00 12.32
CA VAL A 102 8.76 3.91 13.03
C VAL A 102 8.61 2.56 12.32
N THR A 103 7.56 2.35 11.51
CA THR A 103 7.18 1.03 10.99
C THR A 103 7.57 0.77 9.56
N ARG A 104 7.79 1.80 8.73
CA ARG A 104 8.16 1.60 7.33
C ARG A 104 9.66 1.42 7.16
N LEU A 105 10.03 0.42 6.36
CA LEU A 105 11.39 0.18 5.91
C LEU A 105 11.45 0.47 4.41
N THR A 106 12.38 1.32 3.99
CA THR A 106 12.69 1.56 2.59
C THR A 106 14.03 0.92 2.27
N LEU A 107 14.06 0.10 1.23
CA LEU A 107 15.23 -0.51 0.63
C LEU A 107 15.42 0.07 -0.77
N VAL A 108 16.63 0.48 -1.09
CA VAL A 108 17.03 0.97 -2.41
C VAL A 108 18.24 0.19 -2.89
N SER A 109 18.24 -0.17 -4.16
CA SER A 109 19.46 -0.54 -4.89
C SER A 109 19.73 0.50 -5.96
N LEU A 110 20.99 0.90 -6.08
CA LEU A 110 21.53 1.72 -7.16
C LEU A 110 22.28 0.79 -8.11
N GLU A 111 21.94 0.88 -9.39
CA GLU A 111 22.31 -0.05 -10.44
C GLU A 111 22.96 0.69 -11.61
N ALA A 112 23.81 -0.02 -12.35
CA ALA A 112 24.56 0.54 -13.48
C ALA A 112 23.72 0.67 -14.75
N ASP A 113 22.74 -0.22 -14.93
CA ASP A 113 21.90 -0.29 -16.11
C ASP A 113 20.54 -0.94 -15.81
N LEU A 114 19.68 -0.97 -16.83
CA LEU A 114 18.29 -1.39 -16.69
C LEU A 114 18.17 -2.91 -16.51
N ASP A 115 19.09 -3.70 -17.05
CA ASP A 115 19.05 -5.16 -16.93
C ASP A 115 19.37 -5.57 -15.50
N ALA A 116 20.42 -4.99 -14.91
CA ALA A 116 20.74 -5.14 -13.50
C ALA A 116 19.59 -4.67 -12.59
N ALA A 117 18.95 -3.55 -12.94
CA ALA A 117 17.79 -3.06 -12.20
C ALA A 117 16.59 -4.01 -12.27
N ASN A 118 16.32 -4.61 -13.43
CA ASN A 118 15.25 -5.60 -13.57
C ASN A 118 15.55 -6.90 -12.78
N GLU A 119 16.81 -7.32 -12.70
CA GLU A 119 17.23 -8.44 -11.84
C GLU A 119 17.02 -8.14 -10.37
N THR A 120 17.44 -6.96 -9.91
CA THR A 120 17.22 -6.50 -8.54
C THR A 120 15.74 -6.39 -8.21
N GLN A 121 14.90 -5.91 -9.14
CA GLN A 121 13.46 -5.85 -8.94
C GLN A 121 12.87 -7.24 -8.65
N ARG A 122 13.31 -8.28 -9.39
CA ARG A 122 12.90 -9.68 -9.13
C ARG A 122 13.40 -10.19 -7.78
N ALA A 123 14.61 -9.83 -7.37
CA ALA A 123 15.16 -10.19 -6.06
C ALA A 123 14.37 -9.56 -4.91
N PHE A 124 14.00 -8.28 -5.04
CA PHE A 124 13.18 -7.57 -4.05
C PHE A 124 11.77 -8.18 -3.96
N GLU A 125 11.16 -8.51 -5.09
CA GLU A 125 9.86 -9.20 -5.10
C GLU A 125 9.92 -10.58 -4.40
N LYS A 126 11.01 -11.33 -4.60
CA LYS A 126 11.23 -12.60 -3.90
C LYS A 126 11.30 -12.39 -2.38
N ILE A 127 12.08 -11.42 -1.90
CA ILE A 127 12.20 -11.11 -0.47
C ILE A 127 10.87 -10.67 0.12
N ALA A 128 10.13 -9.80 -0.57
CA ALA A 128 8.81 -9.39 -0.11
C ALA A 128 7.89 -10.60 0.05
N ARG A 129 7.85 -11.51 -0.94
CA ARG A 129 7.05 -12.73 -0.88
C ARG A 129 7.44 -13.62 0.30
N GLU A 130 8.72 -13.93 0.46
CA GLU A 130 9.22 -14.77 1.57
C GLU A 130 8.93 -14.13 2.93
N PHE A 131 9.02 -12.80 3.02
CA PHE A 131 8.68 -12.06 4.22
C PHE A 131 7.18 -12.08 4.54
N PHE A 132 6.32 -11.98 3.52
CA PHE A 132 4.87 -12.12 3.68
C PHE A 132 4.48 -13.54 4.10
N GLU A 133 5.11 -14.57 3.52
CA GLU A 133 4.93 -15.96 3.94
C GLU A 133 5.36 -16.18 5.39
N TYR A 134 6.51 -15.62 5.79
CA TYR A 134 6.97 -15.63 7.19
C TYR A 134 5.96 -14.95 8.12
N ALA A 135 5.38 -13.83 7.70
CA ALA A 135 4.33 -13.14 8.42
C ALA A 135 2.96 -13.86 8.35
N GLY A 136 2.87 -14.98 7.63
CA GLY A 136 1.64 -15.75 7.47
C GLY A 136 0.57 -15.04 6.64
N ILE A 137 0.92 -14.03 5.84
CA ILE A 137 -0.06 -13.27 5.06
C ILE A 137 0.05 -13.59 3.56
N ALA A 138 -1.10 -13.66 2.91
CA ALA A 138 -1.22 -13.80 1.46
C ALA A 138 -1.71 -12.47 0.87
N PRO A 139 -0.80 -11.55 0.51
CA PRO A 139 -1.19 -10.23 0.02
C PRO A 139 -1.76 -10.31 -1.39
N GLN A 140 -2.65 -9.38 -1.72
CA GLN A 140 -3.00 -9.07 -3.11
C GLN A 140 -2.02 -8.04 -3.69
N ALA A 141 -1.97 -7.94 -5.02
CA ALA A 141 -1.16 -6.97 -5.73
C ALA A 141 -2.02 -6.06 -6.60
N ALA A 142 -1.62 -4.80 -6.73
CA ALA A 142 -2.21 -3.82 -7.63
C ALA A 142 -1.12 -2.95 -8.25
N ARG A 143 -1.37 -2.42 -9.45
CA ARG A 143 -0.52 -1.37 -10.05
C ARG A 143 -0.76 -0.05 -9.35
N ASP A 144 0.30 0.70 -9.12
CA ASP A 144 0.26 2.07 -8.65
C ASP A 144 0.94 2.99 -9.68
N ILE A 145 0.94 4.29 -9.40
CA ILE A 145 1.57 5.29 -10.26
C ILE A 145 3.03 4.93 -10.57
N GLU A 146 3.52 5.40 -11.72
CA GLU A 146 4.88 5.11 -12.21
C GLU A 146 5.18 3.61 -12.37
N ASN A 147 4.14 2.81 -12.67
CA ASN A 147 4.23 1.35 -12.85
C ASN A 147 4.75 0.61 -11.61
N ALA A 148 4.63 1.22 -10.43
CA ALA A 148 4.97 0.55 -9.20
C ALA A 148 3.97 -0.59 -8.91
N ARG A 149 4.44 -1.60 -8.20
CA ARG A 149 3.62 -2.68 -7.68
C ARG A 149 3.32 -2.41 -6.22
N LEU A 150 2.04 -2.33 -5.86
CA LEU A 150 1.58 -2.23 -4.48
C LEU A 150 1.13 -3.61 -3.99
N TRP A 151 1.57 -4.01 -2.80
CA TRP A 151 1.01 -5.14 -2.06
C TRP A 151 0.03 -4.64 -1.01
N TYR A 152 -1.13 -5.28 -0.92
CA TYR A 152 -2.19 -4.87 0.00
C TYR A 152 -2.94 -6.07 0.60
N ALA A 153 -3.56 -5.86 1.76
CA ALA A 153 -4.55 -6.76 2.35
C ALA A 153 -5.96 -6.15 2.23
N ASN A 154 -6.99 -7.00 2.13
CA ASN A 154 -8.38 -6.53 2.17
C ASN A 154 -8.70 -5.98 3.56
N ALA A 155 -9.24 -4.77 3.60
CA ALA A 155 -9.66 -4.10 4.82
C ALA A 155 -10.75 -3.09 4.46
N PRO A 156 -12.02 -3.52 4.41
CA PRO A 156 -13.12 -2.73 3.82
C PRO A 156 -13.34 -1.36 4.46
N GLN A 157 -12.94 -1.21 5.73
CA GLN A 157 -13.14 0.00 6.53
C GLN A 157 -11.92 0.95 6.49
N LEU A 158 -10.87 0.63 5.73
CA LEU A 158 -9.67 1.46 5.59
C LEU A 158 -9.62 2.22 4.26
N ASP A 159 -8.65 3.14 4.15
CA ASP A 159 -8.68 4.21 3.14
C ASP A 159 -8.00 3.88 1.80
N LEU A 160 -7.22 2.79 1.70
CA LEU A 160 -6.63 2.43 0.41
C LEU A 160 -7.73 1.96 -0.54
N GLU A 161 -7.94 2.69 -1.63
CA GLU A 161 -8.90 2.35 -2.68
C GLU A 161 -8.21 1.70 -3.88
N ILE A 162 -8.66 0.49 -4.22
CA ILE A 162 -8.23 -0.28 -5.39
C ILE A 162 -9.43 -0.49 -6.31
N LEU A 163 -9.27 -0.21 -7.59
CA LEU A 163 -10.20 -0.65 -8.63
C LEU A 163 -9.68 -1.96 -9.22
N LYS A 164 -10.51 -3.00 -9.22
CA LYS A 164 -10.11 -4.32 -9.71
C LYS A 164 -11.19 -5.09 -10.47
N SER A 165 -10.74 -6.06 -11.24
CA SER A 165 -11.51 -7.14 -11.90
C SER A 165 -10.61 -8.38 -11.95
N ASP A 166 -11.05 -9.49 -12.57
CA ASP A 166 -10.32 -10.77 -12.52
C ASP A 166 -8.88 -10.71 -13.06
N GLY A 167 -8.59 -9.81 -14.01
CA GLY A 167 -7.25 -9.64 -14.62
C GLY A 167 -6.54 -8.34 -14.27
N TYR A 168 -7.26 -7.38 -13.66
CA TYR A 168 -6.78 -6.02 -13.45
C TYR A 168 -6.92 -5.60 -11.99
N ALA A 169 -5.89 -4.95 -11.45
CA ALA A 169 -6.00 -4.26 -10.17
C ALA A 169 -5.07 -3.05 -10.18
N ALA A 170 -5.61 -1.89 -9.82
CA ALA A 170 -4.83 -0.66 -9.71
C ALA A 170 -5.33 0.22 -8.57
N THR A 171 -4.42 0.98 -7.95
CA THR A 171 -4.82 2.06 -7.04
C THR A 171 -5.70 3.04 -7.78
N ARG A 172 -6.61 3.74 -7.08
CA ARG A 172 -7.45 4.77 -7.71
C ARG A 172 -6.65 5.78 -8.55
N ALA A 173 -5.46 6.16 -8.08
CA ALA A 173 -4.58 7.10 -8.77
C ALA A 173 -3.97 6.55 -10.08
N ALA A 174 -3.81 5.22 -10.18
CA ALA A 174 -3.24 4.53 -11.33
C ALA A 174 -4.27 3.86 -12.23
N ALA A 175 -5.52 3.73 -11.76
CA ALA A 175 -6.57 3.03 -12.46
C ALA A 175 -6.99 3.75 -13.73
N THR A 176 -7.18 3.01 -14.82
CA THR A 176 -7.54 3.54 -16.14
C THR A 176 -8.80 2.84 -16.63
N PRO A 177 -9.84 3.53 -17.11
CA PRO A 177 -10.99 2.86 -17.68
C PRO A 177 -10.64 2.30 -19.07
N TYR A 178 -11.42 1.33 -19.53
CA TYR A 178 -11.40 0.93 -20.93
C TYR A 178 -11.83 2.10 -21.82
N LYS A 179 -10.95 2.46 -22.75
CA LYS A 179 -11.19 3.48 -23.76
C LYS A 179 -11.39 2.74 -25.07
N SER A 180 -12.64 2.57 -25.48
CA SER A 180 -12.95 2.00 -26.80
C SER A 180 -12.14 2.70 -27.88
N SER A 181 -11.59 2.00 -28.86
CA SER A 181 -11.16 2.70 -30.08
C SER A 181 -12.41 3.23 -30.77
N ALA A 182 -12.53 4.55 -30.93
CA ALA A 182 -13.48 5.06 -31.91
C ALA A 182 -13.11 4.44 -33.27
N SER A 183 -14.12 4.21 -34.13
CA SER A 183 -13.95 3.51 -35.41
C SER A 183 -12.65 3.91 -36.12
N GLN A 184 -11.86 2.93 -36.60
CA GLN A 184 -10.63 3.14 -37.39
C GLN A 184 -10.93 3.68 -38.80
N GLN A 185 -11.87 4.60 -38.93
CA GLN A 185 -12.12 5.32 -40.17
C GLN A 185 -10.90 6.16 -40.52
N ALA A 186 -10.57 6.21 -41.80
CA ALA A 186 -9.54 7.10 -42.28
C ALA A 186 -9.88 8.56 -41.88
N PRO A 187 -8.87 9.39 -41.54
CA PRO A 187 -9.08 10.80 -41.26
C PRO A 187 -9.82 11.50 -42.41
N GLN A 188 -10.94 12.15 -42.11
CA GLN A 188 -11.75 12.92 -43.07
C GLN A 188 -11.45 14.41 -42.97
N LEU A 189 -11.83 15.18 -44.00
CA LEU A 189 -11.61 16.64 -44.00
C LEU A 189 -12.36 17.32 -42.84
N LEU A 190 -11.67 18.23 -42.17
CA LEU A 190 -12.22 19.09 -41.12
C LEU A 190 -13.33 19.97 -41.69
N GLN A 191 -14.48 20.01 -41.02
CA GLN A 191 -15.64 20.81 -41.45
C GLN A 191 -16.30 21.50 -40.25
N GLU A 192 -16.74 22.74 -40.42
CA GLU A 192 -17.57 23.46 -39.44
C GLU A 192 -19.05 23.13 -39.68
N VAL A 193 -19.78 22.86 -38.60
CA VAL A 193 -21.21 22.52 -38.61
C VAL A 193 -21.95 23.38 -37.59
N GLU A 194 -23.09 23.92 -38.00
CA GLU A 194 -23.99 24.67 -37.12
C GLU A 194 -24.69 23.71 -36.14
N THR A 195 -24.60 24.03 -34.86
CA THR A 195 -25.03 23.22 -33.71
C THR A 195 -25.65 24.16 -32.66
N PRO A 196 -26.78 24.80 -32.98
CA PRO A 196 -27.37 25.80 -32.11
C PRO A 196 -27.83 25.14 -30.80
N HIS A 197 -27.58 25.82 -29.68
CA HIS A 197 -27.97 25.36 -28.33
C HIS A 197 -27.39 23.99 -27.91
N CYS A 198 -26.26 23.58 -28.48
CA CYS A 198 -25.56 22.33 -28.13
C CYS A 198 -24.30 22.63 -27.30
N ASP A 199 -24.47 23.06 -26.04
CA ASP A 199 -23.37 23.40 -25.13
C ASP A 199 -22.93 22.25 -24.20
N THR A 200 -23.60 21.09 -24.30
CA THR A 200 -23.27 19.85 -23.58
C THR A 200 -22.94 18.72 -24.55
N ILE A 201 -22.17 17.74 -24.07
CA ILE A 201 -21.81 16.57 -24.87
C ILE A 201 -23.05 15.76 -25.26
N GLU A 202 -24.00 15.62 -24.35
CA GLU A 202 -25.24 14.88 -24.56
C GLU A 202 -26.10 15.55 -25.65
N ALA A 203 -26.27 16.87 -25.57
CA ALA A 203 -27.01 17.63 -26.57
C ALA A 203 -26.34 17.55 -27.96
N LEU A 204 -25.01 17.71 -28.01
CA LEU A 204 -24.23 17.62 -29.25
C LEU A 204 -24.32 16.24 -29.90
N ALA A 205 -24.12 15.18 -29.11
CA ALA A 205 -24.17 13.80 -29.56
C ALA A 205 -25.57 13.46 -30.12
N GLN A 206 -26.62 13.88 -29.42
CA GLN A 206 -28.00 13.71 -29.89
C GLN A 206 -28.27 14.48 -31.19
N PHE A 207 -27.83 15.74 -31.28
CA PHE A 207 -28.05 16.58 -32.45
C PHE A 207 -27.39 16.02 -33.71
N LEU A 208 -26.15 15.52 -33.60
CA LEU A 208 -25.40 14.95 -34.72
C LEU A 208 -25.66 13.45 -34.94
N ASN A 209 -26.48 12.83 -34.09
CA ASN A 209 -26.78 11.39 -34.10
C ASN A 209 -25.50 10.53 -34.05
N VAL A 210 -24.59 10.86 -33.13
CA VAL A 210 -23.35 10.11 -32.87
C VAL A 210 -23.27 9.71 -31.40
N PRO A 211 -22.54 8.63 -31.05
CA PRO A 211 -22.26 8.33 -29.64
C PRO A 211 -21.43 9.44 -28.99
N THR A 212 -21.55 9.63 -27.67
CA THR A 212 -20.72 10.59 -26.92
C THR A 212 -19.22 10.30 -27.03
N SER A 213 -18.84 9.04 -27.29
CA SER A 213 -17.46 8.62 -27.59
C SER A 213 -16.91 9.14 -28.93
N TYR A 214 -17.74 9.75 -29.78
CA TYR A 214 -17.31 10.43 -31.02
C TYR A 214 -17.15 11.94 -30.82
N THR A 215 -17.31 12.43 -29.59
CA THR A 215 -17.14 13.85 -29.25
C THR A 215 -15.90 14.05 -28.40
N ALA A 216 -15.35 15.26 -28.41
CA ALA A 216 -14.26 15.70 -27.54
C ALA A 216 -14.72 16.95 -26.77
N LYS A 217 -14.41 17.01 -25.48
CA LYS A 217 -14.69 18.16 -24.62
C LYS A 217 -13.41 18.77 -24.08
N ALA A 218 -13.49 20.07 -23.81
CA ALA A 218 -12.46 20.88 -23.20
C ALA A 218 -12.77 21.15 -21.73
N ILE A 219 -11.78 20.95 -20.86
CA ILE A 219 -11.80 21.37 -19.46
C ILE A 219 -10.65 22.36 -19.27
N PHE A 220 -10.93 23.49 -18.61
CA PHE A 220 -9.99 24.58 -18.46
C PHE A 220 -9.52 24.73 -17.02
N TYR A 221 -8.22 24.58 -16.83
CA TYR A 221 -7.55 24.89 -15.58
C TYR A 221 -6.58 26.07 -15.76
N SER A 222 -6.06 26.58 -14.65
CA SER A 222 -5.00 27.58 -14.62
C SER A 222 -3.96 27.17 -13.59
N THR A 223 -2.68 27.30 -13.96
CA THR A 223 -1.54 27.19 -13.03
C THR A 223 -1.26 28.51 -12.32
N GLY A 224 -2.04 29.56 -12.60
CA GLY A 224 -1.76 30.95 -12.21
C GLY A 224 -0.93 31.71 -13.24
N GLU A 225 -0.06 31.02 -13.98
CA GLU A 225 0.76 31.62 -15.04
C GLU A 225 0.18 31.39 -16.43
N ARG A 226 -0.40 30.20 -16.67
CA ARG A 226 -0.94 29.80 -17.96
C ARG A 226 -2.27 29.06 -17.80
N VAL A 227 -3.12 29.21 -18.80
CA VAL A 227 -4.31 28.37 -18.96
C VAL A 227 -3.86 26.98 -19.41
N VAL A 228 -4.39 25.96 -18.78
CA VAL A 228 -4.27 24.55 -19.16
C VAL A 228 -5.56 24.17 -19.86
N PHE A 229 -5.42 23.78 -21.12
CA PHE A 229 -6.49 23.31 -21.98
C PHE A 229 -6.46 21.78 -22.01
N ALA A 230 -7.25 21.14 -21.15
CA ALA A 230 -7.32 19.69 -21.06
C ALA A 230 -8.44 19.14 -21.96
N VAL A 231 -8.08 18.29 -22.92
CA VAL A 231 -9.04 17.70 -23.88
C VAL A 231 -9.18 16.22 -23.64
N ILE A 232 -10.42 15.76 -23.52
CA ILE A 232 -10.76 14.35 -23.33
C ILE A 232 -12.02 14.00 -24.11
N ARG A 233 -12.19 12.72 -24.43
CA ARG A 233 -13.39 12.22 -25.10
C ARG A 233 -14.65 12.51 -24.28
N GLY A 234 -15.77 12.78 -24.95
CA GLY A 234 -16.98 13.31 -24.32
C GLY A 234 -17.63 12.37 -23.30
N ASP A 235 -17.55 11.06 -23.54
CA ASP A 235 -18.05 9.98 -22.67
C ASP A 235 -17.18 9.72 -21.43
N LEU A 236 -15.94 10.19 -21.42
CA LEU A 236 -15.01 10.01 -20.29
C LEU A 236 -15.11 11.20 -19.32
N GLN A 237 -14.70 11.00 -18.07
CA GLN A 237 -14.47 12.11 -17.14
C GLN A 237 -12.99 12.28 -16.88
N LEU A 238 -12.59 13.51 -16.60
CA LEU A 238 -11.22 13.87 -16.34
C LEU A 238 -10.84 13.66 -14.87
N ASP A 239 -9.62 13.20 -14.64
CA ASP A 239 -8.97 13.12 -13.33
C ASP A 239 -7.94 14.26 -13.20
N GLU A 240 -8.23 15.23 -12.33
CA GLU A 240 -7.38 16.42 -12.13
C GLU A 240 -5.98 16.05 -11.63
N ASP A 241 -5.85 15.01 -10.80
CA ASP A 241 -4.55 14.62 -10.27
C ASP A 241 -3.69 13.94 -11.33
N LYS A 242 -4.29 13.26 -12.31
CA LYS A 242 -3.57 12.81 -13.50
C LYS A 242 -3.08 13.96 -14.37
N VAL A 243 -3.89 15.03 -14.53
CA VAL A 243 -3.46 16.25 -15.23
C VAL A 243 -2.27 16.90 -14.50
N LYS A 244 -2.36 17.07 -13.18
CA LYS A 244 -1.26 17.60 -12.34
C LYS A 244 0.03 16.82 -12.54
N ARG A 245 -0.04 15.49 -12.45
CA ARG A 245 1.11 14.58 -12.66
C ARG A 245 1.70 14.72 -14.05
N ALA A 246 0.86 14.69 -15.08
CA ALA A 246 1.30 14.78 -16.48
C ALA A 246 1.98 16.13 -16.80
N LEU A 247 1.57 17.21 -16.14
CA LEU A 247 2.15 18.55 -16.28
C LEU A 247 3.32 18.82 -15.32
N GLY A 248 3.55 17.97 -14.33
CA GLY A 248 4.55 18.20 -13.28
C GLY A 248 4.21 19.39 -12.36
N VAL A 249 2.93 19.64 -12.11
CA VAL A 249 2.46 20.76 -11.26
C VAL A 249 1.77 20.25 -9.99
N ASN A 250 1.88 21.01 -8.90
CA ASN A 250 1.28 20.63 -7.61
C ASN A 250 -0.16 21.11 -7.42
N THR A 251 -0.55 22.17 -8.13
CA THR A 251 -1.86 22.80 -7.96
C THR A 251 -2.44 23.19 -9.31
N LEU A 252 -3.75 23.06 -9.41
CA LEU A 252 -4.57 23.58 -10.49
C LEU A 252 -5.78 24.26 -9.86
N ARG A 253 -6.27 25.30 -10.51
CA ARG A 253 -7.60 25.86 -10.23
C ARG A 253 -8.38 25.91 -11.52
N TRP A 254 -9.70 26.00 -11.43
CA TRP A 254 -10.53 26.34 -12.57
C TRP A 254 -10.07 27.65 -13.21
N ALA A 255 -9.99 27.67 -14.54
CA ALA A 255 -9.77 28.91 -15.27
C ALA A 255 -11.02 29.79 -15.19
N THR A 256 -10.85 31.11 -15.16
CA THR A 256 -11.97 32.04 -15.26
C THR A 256 -12.39 32.23 -16.72
N ASP A 257 -13.62 32.67 -16.96
CA ASP A 257 -14.09 32.96 -18.32
C ASP A 257 -13.19 33.97 -19.04
N GLU A 258 -12.69 34.98 -18.32
CA GLU A 258 -11.73 35.95 -18.87
C GLU A 258 -10.42 35.30 -19.33
N GLU A 259 -9.90 34.32 -18.59
CA GLU A 259 -8.71 33.57 -18.98
C GLU A 259 -8.98 32.68 -20.20
N ILE A 260 -10.14 32.03 -20.25
CA ILE A 260 -10.56 31.16 -21.37
C ILE A 260 -10.73 31.98 -22.65
N ILE A 261 -11.40 33.13 -22.58
CA ILE A 261 -11.61 34.03 -23.72
C ILE A 261 -10.26 34.59 -24.21
N ARG A 262 -9.34 34.90 -23.29
CA ARG A 262 -8.00 35.43 -23.64
C ARG A 262 -7.19 34.47 -24.50
N VAL A 263 -7.37 33.17 -24.35
CA VAL A 263 -6.69 32.16 -25.18
C VAL A 263 -7.44 31.85 -26.48
N GLY A 264 -8.56 32.54 -26.74
CA GLY A 264 -9.36 32.40 -27.96
C GLY A 264 -10.35 31.24 -27.90
N ALA A 265 -10.69 30.73 -26.72
CA ALA A 265 -11.64 29.65 -26.54
C ALA A 265 -13.03 30.17 -26.11
N VAL A 266 -14.07 29.42 -26.45
CA VAL A 266 -15.46 29.73 -26.09
C VAL A 266 -16.03 28.58 -25.26
N PRO A 267 -16.33 28.77 -23.96
CA PRO A 267 -16.95 27.74 -23.12
C PRO A 267 -18.17 27.10 -23.79
N GLY A 268 -18.31 25.78 -23.67
CA GLY A 268 -19.36 24.99 -24.35
C GLY A 268 -19.11 24.72 -25.83
N TYR A 269 -18.22 25.49 -26.49
CA TYR A 269 -17.90 25.36 -27.91
C TYR A 269 -16.40 25.37 -28.15
N ALA A 270 -15.59 24.89 -27.20
CA ALA A 270 -14.14 25.04 -27.27
C ALA A 270 -13.40 23.83 -27.85
N SER A 271 -12.32 24.11 -28.57
CA SER A 271 -11.25 23.16 -28.89
C SER A 271 -9.89 23.87 -28.97
N PRO A 272 -8.75 23.16 -28.99
CA PRO A 272 -7.46 23.81 -29.13
C PRO A 272 -7.22 24.44 -30.52
N ILE A 273 -8.05 24.13 -31.51
CA ILE A 273 -7.87 24.56 -32.91
C ILE A 273 -8.01 26.07 -33.02
N GLY A 274 -6.92 26.75 -33.39
CA GLY A 274 -6.88 28.22 -33.52
C GLY A 274 -6.66 28.98 -32.21
N THR A 275 -6.55 28.28 -31.07
CA THR A 275 -6.26 28.91 -29.75
C THR A 275 -4.77 29.21 -29.60
N ARG A 276 -4.43 30.15 -28.68
CA ARG A 276 -3.05 30.57 -28.44
C ARG A 276 -2.81 30.83 -26.95
N GLY A 277 -1.58 30.60 -26.49
CA GLY A 277 -1.16 30.98 -25.13
C GLY A 277 -1.70 30.07 -24.02
N ALA A 278 -2.19 28.88 -24.36
CA ALA A 278 -2.55 27.82 -23.42
C ALA A 278 -1.59 26.63 -23.55
N THR A 279 -1.39 25.90 -22.46
CA THR A 279 -0.76 24.57 -22.47
C THR A 279 -1.82 23.54 -22.81
N ILE A 280 -1.66 22.80 -23.89
CA ILE A 280 -2.63 21.81 -24.38
C ILE A 280 -2.22 20.42 -23.90
N ILE A 281 -3.05 19.83 -23.04
CA ILE A 281 -2.92 18.43 -22.63
C ILE A 281 -4.10 17.65 -23.20
N VAL A 282 -3.82 16.52 -23.85
CA VAL A 282 -4.86 15.64 -24.40
C VAL A 282 -4.81 14.28 -23.75
N ASP A 283 -5.98 13.70 -23.50
CA ASP A 283 -6.10 12.30 -23.14
C ASP A 283 -5.67 11.41 -24.31
N ASP A 284 -5.05 10.27 -24.01
CA ASP A 284 -4.70 9.27 -25.04
C ASP A 284 -5.90 8.77 -25.85
N SER A 285 -7.13 8.83 -25.32
CA SER A 285 -8.36 8.53 -26.07
C SER A 285 -8.56 9.46 -27.27
N ILE A 286 -8.10 10.70 -27.20
CA ILE A 286 -8.22 11.68 -28.30
C ILE A 286 -7.29 11.28 -29.45
N VAL A 287 -6.06 10.90 -29.14
CA VAL A 287 -5.07 10.50 -30.15
C VAL A 287 -5.49 9.20 -30.84
N ASN A 288 -6.16 8.30 -30.11
CA ASN A 288 -6.60 7.01 -30.60
C ASN A 288 -8.01 7.02 -31.23
N SER A 289 -8.65 8.19 -31.33
CA SER A 289 -10.00 8.33 -31.88
C SER A 289 -9.99 9.33 -33.04
N PRO A 290 -9.98 8.86 -34.30
CA PRO A 290 -10.03 9.76 -35.44
C PRO A 290 -11.42 10.37 -35.58
N ASN A 291 -11.46 11.52 -36.25
CA ASN A 291 -12.68 12.19 -36.69
C ASN A 291 -13.65 12.61 -35.57
N LEU A 292 -13.14 13.06 -34.43
CA LEU A 292 -13.98 13.51 -33.32
C LEU A 292 -14.71 14.82 -33.66
N VAL A 293 -15.86 15.02 -33.03
CA VAL A 293 -16.56 16.31 -33.00
C VAL A 293 -16.04 17.12 -31.81
N ALA A 294 -15.54 18.33 -32.04
CA ALA A 294 -15.06 19.24 -30.99
C ALA A 294 -15.61 20.66 -31.21
N GLY A 295 -15.50 21.52 -30.22
CA GLY A 295 -15.97 22.90 -30.34
C GLY A 295 -15.24 23.73 -31.40
N ALA A 296 -15.94 24.64 -32.10
CA ALA A 296 -15.35 25.49 -33.14
C ALA A 296 -14.72 26.80 -32.62
N ASN A 297 -14.64 26.99 -31.30
CA ASN A 297 -14.35 28.27 -30.63
C ASN A 297 -15.30 29.39 -31.07
N LYS A 298 -16.55 29.03 -31.38
CA LYS A 298 -17.60 29.92 -31.89
C LYS A 298 -18.96 29.41 -31.40
N THR A 299 -19.71 30.26 -30.73
CA THR A 299 -21.02 29.91 -30.15
C THR A 299 -21.97 29.39 -31.22
N GLY A 300 -22.57 28.22 -30.98
CA GLY A 300 -23.50 27.56 -31.89
C GLY A 300 -22.82 26.80 -33.04
N TYR A 301 -21.50 26.60 -33.01
CA TYR A 301 -20.76 25.87 -34.05
C TYR A 301 -19.78 24.86 -33.45
N HIS A 302 -19.66 23.72 -34.12
CA HIS A 302 -18.71 22.66 -33.82
C HIS A 302 -17.92 22.29 -35.08
N LEU A 303 -16.75 21.69 -34.87
CA LEU A 303 -15.93 21.10 -35.91
C LEU A 303 -16.16 19.59 -35.90
N VAL A 304 -16.48 19.03 -37.05
CA VAL A 304 -16.51 17.58 -37.27
C VAL A 304 -15.22 17.13 -37.95
N ASN A 305 -14.88 15.87 -37.77
CA ASN A 305 -13.67 15.24 -38.31
C ASN A 305 -12.36 15.84 -37.78
N THR A 306 -12.32 16.22 -36.49
CA THR A 306 -11.08 16.68 -35.85
C THR A 306 -10.11 15.51 -35.62
N ASN A 307 -8.82 15.75 -35.86
CA ASN A 307 -7.77 14.74 -35.80
C ASN A 307 -6.46 15.33 -35.23
N VAL A 308 -5.88 14.64 -34.26
CA VAL A 308 -4.52 14.91 -33.75
C VAL A 308 -3.51 14.02 -34.50
N PRO A 309 -2.35 14.53 -34.95
CA PRO A 309 -1.83 15.90 -34.80
C PRO A 309 -2.15 16.85 -35.96
N ARG A 310 -3.07 16.48 -36.88
CA ARG A 310 -3.32 17.26 -38.11
C ARG A 310 -3.86 18.66 -37.82
N ASP A 311 -4.90 18.76 -36.98
CA ASP A 311 -5.63 20.02 -36.77
C ASP A 311 -5.05 20.87 -35.63
N TYR A 312 -4.37 20.22 -34.69
CA TYR A 312 -3.59 20.87 -33.63
C TYR A 312 -2.57 19.89 -33.05
N LYS A 313 -1.51 20.43 -32.44
CA LYS A 313 -0.46 19.65 -31.78
C LYS A 313 -0.57 19.81 -30.25
N PRO A 314 -0.78 18.73 -29.48
CA PRO A 314 -0.75 18.81 -28.03
C PRO A 314 0.68 19.03 -27.51
N ASP A 315 0.80 19.73 -26.38
CA ASP A 315 2.06 19.84 -25.63
C ASP A 315 2.33 18.55 -24.83
N VAL A 316 1.27 17.94 -24.29
CA VAL A 316 1.33 16.70 -23.51
C VAL A 316 0.22 15.74 -23.96
N VAL A 317 0.58 14.48 -24.16
CA VAL A 317 -0.36 13.36 -24.32
C VAL A 317 -0.19 12.45 -23.12
N ALA A 318 -1.27 12.19 -22.38
CA ALA A 318 -1.24 11.33 -21.20
C ALA A 318 -2.60 10.66 -20.97
N ASP A 319 -2.65 9.64 -20.12
CA ASP A 319 -3.92 9.22 -19.55
C ASP A 319 -4.34 10.24 -18.48
N ILE A 320 -5.46 10.93 -18.73
CA ILE A 320 -6.09 11.88 -17.79
C ILE A 320 -7.53 11.49 -17.48
N ALA A 321 -7.94 10.26 -17.79
CA ALA A 321 -9.29 9.77 -17.56
C ALA A 321 -9.46 9.21 -16.14
N LEU A 322 -10.59 9.49 -15.51
CA LEU A 322 -11.00 8.94 -14.22
C LEU A 322 -11.66 7.57 -14.42
N ALA A 323 -11.10 6.52 -13.81
CA ALA A 323 -11.74 5.21 -13.70
C ALA A 323 -12.68 5.15 -12.48
N ARG A 324 -13.81 4.43 -12.60
CA ARG A 324 -14.79 4.22 -11.54
C ARG A 324 -15.23 2.77 -11.46
N ALA A 325 -15.86 2.43 -10.34
CA ALA A 325 -16.60 1.17 -10.24
C ALA A 325 -17.72 1.14 -11.30
N GLY A 326 -17.83 0.02 -12.00
CA GLY A 326 -18.75 -0.18 -13.13
C GLY A 326 -18.15 0.11 -14.51
N ASP A 327 -17.05 0.89 -14.60
CA ASP A 327 -16.34 1.05 -15.87
C ASP A 327 -15.71 -0.28 -16.29
N LEU A 328 -15.56 -0.52 -17.59
CA LEU A 328 -14.85 -1.71 -18.07
C LEU A 328 -13.34 -1.59 -17.79
N ALA A 329 -12.71 -2.68 -17.39
CA ALA A 329 -11.28 -2.78 -17.19
C ALA A 329 -10.53 -2.65 -18.53
N PRO A 330 -9.34 -2.02 -18.55
CA PRO A 330 -8.62 -1.70 -19.79
C PRO A 330 -8.10 -2.94 -20.53
N ASP A 331 -7.96 -4.07 -19.83
CA ASP A 331 -7.59 -5.37 -20.37
C ASP A 331 -8.80 -6.20 -20.85
N GLY A 332 -10.02 -5.68 -20.70
CA GLY A 332 -11.27 -6.36 -21.07
C GLY A 332 -11.71 -7.43 -20.08
N SER A 333 -11.09 -7.53 -18.90
CA SER A 333 -11.40 -8.58 -17.91
C SER A 333 -12.76 -8.44 -17.20
N GLY A 334 -13.52 -7.36 -17.46
CA GLY A 334 -14.87 -7.17 -16.93
C GLY A 334 -15.09 -5.75 -16.39
N ALA A 335 -16.17 -5.56 -15.63
CA ALA A 335 -16.44 -4.31 -14.94
C ALA A 335 -15.53 -4.17 -13.71
N LEU A 336 -15.04 -2.96 -13.45
CA LEU A 336 -14.22 -2.63 -12.30
C LEU A 336 -15.07 -2.58 -11.03
N GLU A 337 -14.55 -3.18 -9.96
CA GLU A 337 -15.09 -3.12 -8.61
C GLU A 337 -14.17 -2.26 -7.74
N LEU A 338 -14.76 -1.46 -6.86
CA LEU A 338 -14.02 -0.74 -5.83
C LEU A 338 -13.86 -1.62 -4.60
N VAL A 339 -12.62 -1.93 -4.24
CA VAL A 339 -12.29 -2.58 -2.97
C VAL A 339 -11.41 -1.68 -2.11
N ARG A 340 -11.53 -1.87 -0.80
CA ARG A 340 -10.76 -1.13 0.20
C ARG A 340 -9.77 -2.03 0.93
N GLY A 341 -8.63 -1.47 1.29
CA GLY A 341 -7.52 -2.25 1.79
C GLY A 341 -6.55 -1.53 2.71
N LEU A 342 -5.49 -2.24 3.03
CA LEU A 342 -4.35 -1.79 3.80
C LEU A 342 -3.08 -1.98 2.96
N ALA A 343 -2.35 -0.91 2.70
CA ALA A 343 -1.08 -0.96 1.97
C ALA A 343 0.01 -1.61 2.83
N LEU A 344 0.57 -2.72 2.36
CA LEU A 344 1.60 -3.48 3.08
C LEU A 344 3.00 -3.12 2.61
N GLY A 345 3.14 -2.72 1.36
CA GLY A 345 4.41 -2.36 0.77
C GLY A 345 4.27 -1.99 -0.70
N LYS A 346 5.35 -1.46 -1.26
CA LYS A 346 5.40 -0.98 -2.65
C LYS A 346 6.77 -1.29 -3.26
N LEU A 347 6.80 -1.76 -4.49
CA LEU A 347 8.01 -1.93 -5.29
C LEU A 347 7.92 -1.01 -6.51
N THR A 348 8.73 0.03 -6.52
CA THR A 348 8.77 1.02 -7.61
C THR A 348 9.55 0.46 -8.80
N ALA A 349 9.08 0.75 -10.01
CA ALA A 349 9.79 0.39 -11.23
C ALA A 349 11.17 1.07 -11.30
N PRO A 350 12.15 0.50 -12.02
CA PRO A 350 13.46 1.12 -12.22
C PRO A 350 13.35 2.56 -12.72
N ARG A 351 14.02 3.49 -12.02
CA ARG A 351 14.03 4.92 -12.36
C ARG A 351 15.44 5.45 -12.48
N ALA A 352 15.76 6.15 -13.57
CA ALA A 352 17.02 6.88 -13.68
C ALA A 352 17.07 8.04 -12.67
N LEU A 353 18.17 8.13 -11.94
CA LEU A 353 18.44 9.22 -11.01
C LEU A 353 19.17 10.36 -11.73
N ASP A 354 19.05 11.59 -11.22
CA ASP A 354 19.94 12.67 -11.62
C ASP A 354 21.32 12.55 -10.93
N ALA A 355 21.94 11.37 -11.04
CA ALA A 355 23.22 11.03 -10.47
C ALA A 355 24.05 10.26 -11.51
N ASN A 356 25.26 10.74 -11.79
CA ASN A 356 26.13 10.15 -12.80
C ASN A 356 27.20 9.26 -12.18
N PHE A 357 27.71 8.29 -12.94
CA PHE A 357 28.93 7.53 -12.65
C PHE A 357 29.71 7.29 -13.94
N LEU A 358 31.01 6.95 -13.84
CA LEU A 358 31.83 6.55 -14.98
C LEU A 358 31.74 5.05 -15.21
N ASP A 359 31.36 4.64 -16.42
CA ASP A 359 31.36 3.25 -16.86
C ASP A 359 32.79 2.71 -17.10
N ALA A 360 32.89 1.44 -17.53
CA ALA A 360 34.18 0.78 -17.77
C ALA A 360 35.04 1.45 -18.87
N ASN A 361 34.42 2.26 -19.73
CA ASN A 361 35.08 3.01 -20.79
C ASN A 361 35.32 4.49 -20.38
N GLY A 362 35.01 4.87 -19.14
CA GLY A 362 35.13 6.24 -18.65
C GLY A 362 34.04 7.17 -19.16
N LYS A 363 32.92 6.66 -19.70
CA LYS A 363 31.79 7.47 -20.14
C LYS A 363 30.81 7.67 -18.98
N ALA A 364 30.30 8.89 -18.86
CA ALA A 364 29.27 9.22 -17.87
C ALA A 364 27.93 8.55 -18.21
N GLN A 365 27.38 7.81 -17.25
CA GLN A 365 26.08 7.16 -17.31
C GLN A 365 25.23 7.57 -16.10
N LYS A 366 23.90 7.51 -16.24
CA LYS A 366 22.97 7.76 -15.14
C LYS A 366 22.81 6.50 -14.29
N GLN A 367 22.84 6.65 -12.98
CA GLN A 367 22.52 5.56 -12.05
C GLN A 367 21.02 5.25 -12.12
N ILE A 368 20.65 3.97 -11.98
CA ILE A 368 19.24 3.54 -11.96
C ILE A 368 18.88 3.04 -10.56
N ALA A 369 17.79 3.55 -9.98
CA ALA A 369 17.31 3.14 -8.67
C ALA A 369 16.14 2.16 -8.77
N VAL A 370 16.18 1.13 -7.94
CA VAL A 370 15.04 0.25 -7.64
C VAL A 370 14.71 0.41 -6.16
N THR A 371 13.46 0.69 -5.83
CA THR A 371 13.03 0.98 -4.46
C THR A 371 11.93 0.04 -4.02
N MET A 372 12.08 -0.57 -2.85
CA MET A 372 11.04 -1.34 -2.17
C MET A 372 10.74 -0.72 -0.81
N GLU A 373 9.46 -0.55 -0.49
CA GLU A 373 8.98 -0.14 0.82
C GLU A 373 8.14 -1.26 1.43
N LEU A 374 8.31 -1.53 2.72
CA LEU A 374 7.47 -2.44 3.49
C LEU A 374 7.02 -1.73 4.77
N ASP A 375 5.71 -1.74 5.05
CA ASP A 375 5.14 -1.18 6.28
C ASP A 375 4.87 -2.29 7.29
N LEU A 376 5.80 -2.44 8.24
CA LEU A 376 5.75 -3.50 9.25
C LEU A 376 4.53 -3.37 10.17
N GLY A 377 3.99 -2.17 10.35
CA GLY A 377 2.79 -1.94 11.14
C GLY A 377 1.54 -2.39 10.40
N ALA A 378 1.48 -2.12 9.10
CA ALA A 378 0.41 -2.62 8.24
C ALA A 378 0.45 -4.16 8.12
N ILE A 379 1.64 -4.74 8.00
CA ILE A 379 1.84 -6.20 7.95
C ILE A 379 1.40 -6.85 9.27
N LEU A 380 1.70 -6.25 10.42
CA LEU A 380 1.19 -6.68 11.73
C LEU A 380 -0.35 -6.75 11.75
N LEU A 381 -1.01 -5.68 11.28
CA LEU A 381 -2.46 -5.62 11.25
C LEU A 381 -3.04 -6.63 10.26
N ALA A 382 -2.45 -6.78 9.08
CA ALA A 382 -2.87 -7.79 8.11
C ALA A 382 -2.75 -9.22 8.67
N HIS A 383 -1.71 -9.50 9.48
CA HIS A 383 -1.60 -10.77 10.19
C HIS A 383 -2.77 -10.96 11.16
N ILE A 384 -3.07 -9.98 12.00
CA ILE A 384 -4.18 -10.06 12.96
C ILE A 384 -5.52 -10.26 12.23
N GLY A 385 -5.74 -9.54 11.13
CA GLY A 385 -6.95 -9.65 10.33
C GLY A 385 -7.11 -11.01 9.66
N ALA A 386 -6.00 -11.64 9.23
CA ALA A 386 -6.02 -12.98 8.65
C ALA A 386 -6.05 -14.11 9.69
N HIS A 387 -5.55 -13.87 10.90
CA HIS A 387 -5.35 -14.89 11.93
C HIS A 387 -5.99 -14.49 13.26
N HIS A 388 -7.30 -14.68 13.36
CA HIS A 388 -8.04 -14.50 14.60
C HIS A 388 -9.23 -15.46 14.71
N ASP A 389 -9.75 -15.60 15.92
CA ASP A 389 -11.05 -16.21 16.21
C ASP A 389 -11.90 -15.27 17.08
N GLU A 390 -13.11 -15.69 17.46
CA GLU A 390 -14.00 -14.90 18.32
C GLU A 390 -13.39 -14.53 19.68
N ARG A 391 -12.37 -15.28 20.12
CA ARG A 391 -11.72 -15.09 21.43
C ARG A 391 -10.53 -14.15 21.35
N GLY A 392 -9.88 -14.02 20.20
CA GLY A 392 -8.67 -13.21 20.09
C GLY A 392 -7.79 -13.47 18.87
N VAL A 393 -6.57 -12.94 18.97
CA VAL A 393 -5.53 -13.12 17.94
C VAL A 393 -5.02 -14.56 17.91
N LEU A 394 -4.59 -15.03 16.74
CA LEU A 394 -3.93 -16.31 16.53
C LEU A 394 -2.53 -16.06 15.94
N TRP A 395 -1.51 -15.94 16.79
CA TRP A 395 -0.15 -15.72 16.27
C TRP A 395 0.45 -16.98 15.65
N THR A 396 1.19 -16.81 14.56
CA THR A 396 2.23 -17.78 14.21
C THR A 396 3.36 -17.71 15.24
N ARG A 397 4.09 -18.83 15.46
CA ARG A 397 5.25 -18.83 16.38
C ARG A 397 6.28 -17.77 16.00
N ALA A 398 6.46 -17.56 14.69
CA ALA A 398 7.38 -16.59 14.14
C ALA A 398 7.11 -15.14 14.58
N LEU A 399 5.83 -14.74 14.69
CA LEU A 399 5.43 -13.37 14.97
C LEU A 399 4.94 -13.12 16.40
N ALA A 400 4.77 -14.16 17.21
CA ALA A 400 4.20 -14.00 18.54
C ALA A 400 5.06 -13.03 19.41
N PRO A 401 4.44 -12.06 20.12
CA PRO A 401 5.17 -11.16 21.02
C PRO A 401 5.92 -11.90 22.14
N TYR A 402 5.38 -13.03 22.55
CA TYR A 402 5.93 -14.01 23.49
C TYR A 402 5.51 -15.40 23.02
N ASP A 403 6.38 -16.39 23.22
CA ASP A 403 6.09 -17.77 22.83
C ASP A 403 5.03 -18.39 23.75
N VAL A 404 5.07 -18.01 25.03
CA VAL A 404 4.27 -18.63 26.09
C VAL A 404 3.56 -17.59 26.96
N HIS A 405 2.26 -17.81 27.21
CA HIS A 405 1.52 -17.15 28.27
C HIS A 405 1.46 -18.07 29.51
N VAL A 406 2.24 -17.76 30.54
CA VAL A 406 2.21 -18.47 31.81
C VAL A 406 1.13 -17.88 32.70
N VAL A 407 0.06 -18.62 32.97
CA VAL A 407 -1.02 -18.23 33.87
C VAL A 407 -0.77 -18.82 35.25
N ALA A 408 -0.34 -17.99 36.19
CA ALA A 408 -0.10 -18.40 37.57
C ALA A 408 -1.36 -18.18 38.43
N LEU A 409 -1.96 -19.25 38.94
CA LEU A 409 -3.14 -19.20 39.81
C LEU A 409 -2.70 -19.27 41.28
N ASN A 410 -3.19 -18.36 42.11
CA ASN A 410 -2.83 -18.26 43.54
C ASN A 410 -1.30 -18.21 43.75
N ALA A 411 -0.63 -17.37 42.97
CA ALA A 411 0.84 -17.26 42.92
C ALA A 411 1.48 -16.80 44.25
N ASP A 412 0.67 -16.29 45.17
CA ASP A 412 1.03 -15.90 46.53
C ASP A 412 1.32 -17.09 47.46
N ARG A 413 0.93 -18.31 47.07
CA ARG A 413 1.16 -19.51 47.90
C ARG A 413 2.62 -19.99 47.82
N PRO A 414 3.23 -20.41 48.95
CA PRO A 414 4.62 -20.85 48.99
C PRO A 414 4.94 -21.99 48.01
N GLU A 415 4.05 -22.97 47.86
CA GLU A 415 4.23 -24.12 46.97
C GLU A 415 4.32 -23.73 45.48
N MET A 416 3.80 -22.55 45.11
CA MET A 416 3.83 -22.08 43.72
C MET A 416 5.19 -21.55 43.31
N SER A 417 6.01 -21.09 44.25
CA SER A 417 7.33 -20.53 43.96
C SER A 417 8.27 -21.56 43.34
N ASP A 418 8.31 -22.78 43.90
CA ASP A 418 9.15 -23.87 43.39
C ASP A 418 8.66 -24.34 42.00
N ALA A 419 7.35 -24.46 41.82
CA ALA A 419 6.74 -24.81 40.54
C ALA A 419 7.05 -23.79 39.44
N LEU A 420 6.95 -22.49 39.74
CA LEU A 420 7.29 -21.42 38.80
C LEU A 420 8.79 -21.41 38.48
N SER A 421 9.66 -21.70 39.44
CA SER A 421 11.11 -21.80 39.21
C SER A 421 11.47 -23.00 38.31
N LYS A 422 10.81 -24.15 38.49
CA LYS A 422 10.98 -25.32 37.62
C LYS A 422 10.53 -25.04 36.20
N LEU A 423 9.38 -24.38 36.05
CA LEU A 423 8.87 -23.96 34.75
C LEU A 423 9.81 -22.97 34.06
N ASP A 424 10.33 -21.97 34.78
CA ASP A 424 11.27 -20.99 34.24
C ASP A 424 12.54 -21.66 33.70
N GLY A 425 13.11 -22.61 34.44
CA GLY A 425 14.25 -23.41 33.98
C GLY A 425 13.96 -24.23 32.73
N ALA A 426 12.79 -24.87 32.65
CA ALA A 426 12.38 -25.64 31.46
C ALA A 426 12.17 -24.75 30.23
N LEU A 427 11.54 -23.58 30.40
CA LEU A 427 11.34 -22.61 29.32
C LEU A 427 12.67 -22.04 28.83
N LEU A 428 13.59 -21.72 29.73
CA LEU A 428 14.93 -21.23 29.40
C LEU A 428 15.71 -22.25 28.58
N LEU A 429 15.71 -23.53 28.99
CA LEU A 429 16.37 -24.62 28.25
C LEU A 429 15.76 -24.85 26.87
N ALA A 430 14.44 -24.64 26.72
CA ALA A 430 13.75 -24.72 25.44
C ALA A 430 13.88 -23.46 24.58
N GLY A 431 14.51 -22.39 25.09
CA GLY A 431 14.64 -21.10 24.39
C GLY A 431 13.31 -20.34 24.21
N LEU A 432 12.32 -20.60 25.06
CA LEU A 432 10.98 -20.01 24.99
C LEU A 432 10.85 -18.78 25.88
N ASN A 433 10.28 -17.70 25.35
CA ASN A 433 10.12 -16.44 26.06
C ASN A 433 8.71 -16.30 26.66
N PRO A 434 8.56 -16.26 28.00
CA PRO A 434 7.25 -16.16 28.63
C PRO A 434 6.80 -14.73 28.95
N LEU A 435 5.49 -14.49 28.80
CA LEU A 435 4.75 -13.52 29.61
C LEU A 435 4.10 -14.26 30.78
N VAL A 436 4.44 -13.86 32.00
CA VAL A 436 3.92 -14.45 33.24
C VAL A 436 2.80 -13.58 33.80
N ASP A 437 1.58 -14.09 33.80
CA ASP A 437 0.42 -13.46 34.43
C ASP A 437 0.43 -13.68 35.95
N ASP A 438 1.15 -12.80 36.64
CA ASP A 438 1.33 -12.73 38.08
C ASP A 438 0.27 -11.86 38.78
N ARG A 439 -0.76 -11.38 38.07
CA ARG A 439 -1.77 -10.46 38.63
C ARG A 439 -2.65 -11.17 39.66
N SER A 440 -3.18 -10.41 40.61
CA SER A 440 -4.19 -10.88 41.57
C SER A 440 -5.60 -10.83 40.96
N GLU A 441 -5.80 -11.56 39.86
CA GLU A 441 -7.05 -11.62 39.09
C GLU A 441 -7.65 -13.02 39.10
N SER A 442 -8.96 -13.12 38.84
CA SER A 442 -9.64 -14.42 38.72
C SER A 442 -9.09 -15.23 37.54
N ALA A 443 -9.14 -16.56 37.65
CA ALA A 443 -8.69 -17.45 36.57
C ALA A 443 -9.39 -17.15 35.23
N GLY A 444 -10.71 -16.87 35.27
CA GLY A 444 -11.48 -16.53 34.07
C GLY A 444 -10.99 -15.26 33.37
N VAL A 445 -10.64 -14.21 34.13
CA VAL A 445 -10.06 -12.98 33.57
C VAL A 445 -8.70 -13.26 32.93
N LYS A 446 -7.83 -14.01 33.63
CA LYS A 446 -6.51 -14.38 33.08
C LYS A 446 -6.62 -15.20 31.80
N PHE A 447 -7.53 -16.17 31.76
CA PHE A 447 -7.74 -16.99 30.55
C PHE A 447 -8.31 -16.17 29.40
N ASN A 448 -9.25 -15.27 29.66
CA ASN A 448 -9.79 -14.38 28.63
C ASN A 448 -8.71 -13.45 28.08
N ASP A 449 -7.86 -12.87 28.94
CA ASP A 449 -6.75 -12.03 28.51
C ASP A 449 -5.72 -12.83 27.70
N ALA A 450 -5.43 -14.07 28.11
CA ALA A 450 -4.53 -14.95 27.39
C ALA A 450 -5.07 -15.33 26.00
N ASP A 451 -6.36 -15.66 25.90
CA ASP A 451 -7.00 -15.99 24.64
C ASP A 451 -7.06 -14.74 23.72
N LEU A 452 -7.34 -13.57 24.28
CA LEU A 452 -7.39 -12.30 23.54
C LEU A 452 -6.01 -11.88 23.00
N MET A 453 -4.96 -12.01 23.80
CA MET A 453 -3.58 -11.74 23.37
C MET A 453 -3.06 -12.78 22.39
N GLY A 454 -3.47 -14.04 22.51
CA GLY A 454 -3.32 -15.02 21.46
C GLY A 454 -2.00 -15.79 21.39
N PHE A 455 -1.15 -15.74 22.42
CA PHE A 455 0.19 -16.36 22.34
C PHE A 455 0.11 -17.86 22.06
N PRO A 456 1.03 -18.43 21.25
CA PRO A 456 0.88 -19.78 20.71
C PRO A 456 0.66 -20.88 21.75
N LEU A 457 1.33 -20.77 22.91
CA LEU A 457 1.20 -21.72 24.01
C LEU A 457 0.75 -21.01 25.29
N ARG A 458 -0.24 -21.59 25.99
CA ARG A 458 -0.59 -21.24 27.36
C ARG A 458 -0.14 -22.34 28.31
N ILE A 459 0.56 -21.96 29.37
CA ILE A 459 0.93 -22.86 30.46
C ILE A 459 0.24 -22.39 31.74
N THR A 460 -0.62 -23.22 32.30
CA THR A 460 -1.34 -22.91 33.54
C THR A 460 -0.65 -23.60 34.71
N VAL A 461 -0.26 -22.80 35.70
CA VAL A 461 0.34 -23.28 36.95
C VAL A 461 -0.66 -23.01 38.06
N GLY A 462 -1.27 -24.07 38.61
CA GLY A 462 -2.25 -23.94 39.68
C GLY A 462 -2.03 -24.95 40.81
N PRO A 463 -2.57 -24.71 42.01
CA PRO A 463 -2.32 -25.58 43.17
C PRO A 463 -2.65 -27.05 42.93
N LYS A 464 -3.71 -27.33 42.16
CA LYS A 464 -4.12 -28.69 41.82
C LYS A 464 -3.09 -29.42 40.94
N THR A 465 -2.58 -28.77 39.90
CA THR A 465 -1.61 -29.38 38.98
C THR A 465 -0.25 -29.50 39.67
N VAL A 466 0.13 -28.51 40.49
CA VAL A 466 1.36 -28.53 41.28
C VAL A 466 1.35 -29.67 42.29
N ALA A 467 0.22 -29.91 42.98
CA ALA A 467 0.07 -31.07 43.87
C ALA A 467 0.18 -32.42 43.15
N GLN A 468 -0.10 -32.46 41.85
CA GLN A 468 0.09 -33.64 40.99
C GLN A 468 1.49 -33.71 40.36
N GLY A 469 2.37 -32.76 40.67
CA GLY A 469 3.74 -32.72 40.15
C GLY A 469 3.87 -32.17 38.73
N GLY A 470 2.96 -31.29 38.28
CA GLY A 470 3.00 -30.76 36.91
C GLY A 470 2.22 -29.48 36.64
N VAL A 471 1.99 -29.23 35.36
CA VAL A 471 1.31 -28.05 34.79
C VAL A 471 0.34 -28.45 33.68
N GLU A 472 -0.52 -27.53 33.27
CA GLU A 472 -1.39 -27.71 32.11
C GLU A 472 -0.88 -26.91 30.91
N LEU A 473 -0.65 -27.59 29.78
CA LEU A 473 -0.30 -26.98 28.49
C LEU A 473 -1.54 -26.91 27.61
N LYS A 474 -1.72 -25.80 26.90
CA LYS A 474 -2.78 -25.63 25.91
C LYS A 474 -2.29 -24.77 24.75
N GLY A 475 -2.29 -25.29 23.54
CA GLY A 475 -2.09 -24.47 22.34
C GLY A 475 -3.25 -23.50 22.14
N ARG A 476 -2.99 -22.30 21.61
CA ARG A 476 -4.04 -21.26 21.44
C ARG A 476 -5.24 -21.72 20.60
N ALA A 477 -5.00 -22.57 19.61
CA ALA A 477 -6.04 -23.15 18.75
C ALA A 477 -6.65 -24.45 19.33
N GLU A 478 -6.05 -25.04 20.38
CA GLU A 478 -6.54 -26.30 20.97
C GLU A 478 -7.78 -26.07 21.83
N ALA A 479 -8.69 -27.05 21.85
CA ALA A 479 -9.89 -27.00 22.68
C ALA A 479 -9.57 -27.20 24.16
N ASN A 480 -8.78 -28.24 24.48
CA ASN A 480 -8.59 -28.74 25.84
C ASN A 480 -7.11 -28.64 26.26
N PRO A 481 -6.83 -28.31 27.53
CA PRO A 481 -5.48 -28.42 28.07
C PRO A 481 -5.08 -29.89 28.27
N ARG A 482 -3.77 -30.14 28.28
CA ARG A 482 -3.15 -31.42 28.64
C ARG A 482 -2.27 -31.25 29.87
N PHE A 483 -2.37 -32.18 30.82
CA PHE A 483 -1.46 -32.25 31.95
C PHE A 483 -0.08 -32.73 31.50
N VAL A 484 0.97 -32.10 32.02
CA VAL A 484 2.38 -32.47 31.79
C VAL A 484 3.11 -32.40 33.11
N ALA A 485 3.75 -33.51 33.49
CA ALA A 485 4.55 -33.58 34.71
C ALA A 485 5.88 -32.81 34.55
N PHE A 486 6.42 -32.26 35.63
CA PHE A 486 7.64 -31.44 35.57
C PHE A 486 8.87 -32.19 35.05
N ASP A 487 8.95 -33.49 35.32
CA ASP A 487 10.02 -34.38 34.86
C ASP A 487 10.07 -34.55 33.33
N THR A 488 8.93 -34.43 32.65
CA THR A 488 8.76 -34.59 31.20
C THR A 488 8.43 -33.28 30.49
N LEU A 489 8.45 -32.16 31.22
CA LEU A 489 8.08 -30.85 30.69
C LEU A 489 9.01 -30.40 29.56
N GLY A 490 10.32 -30.62 29.70
CA GLY A 490 11.29 -30.29 28.66
C GLY A 490 10.99 -30.99 27.33
N ASP A 491 10.76 -32.30 27.37
CA ASP A 491 10.41 -33.10 26.18
C ASP A 491 9.07 -32.64 25.56
N ALA A 492 8.09 -32.31 26.41
CA ALA A 492 6.81 -31.82 25.95
C ALA A 492 6.89 -30.45 25.26
N LEU A 493 7.81 -29.58 25.72
CA LEU A 493 8.09 -28.27 25.12
C LEU A 493 8.88 -28.45 23.81
N ASN A 494 9.91 -29.28 23.79
CA ASN A 494 10.69 -29.61 22.59
C ASN A 494 9.77 -30.15 21.48
N LYS A 495 8.95 -31.15 21.81
CA LYS A 495 7.95 -31.69 20.88
C LYS A 495 6.99 -30.61 20.37
N TRP A 496 6.64 -29.64 21.19
CA TRP A 496 5.75 -28.54 20.79
C TRP A 496 6.45 -27.55 19.84
N ILE A 497 7.74 -27.26 20.02
CA ILE A 497 8.54 -26.45 19.08
C ILE A 497 8.99 -27.22 17.84
N GLY A 498 8.70 -28.52 17.75
CA GLY A 498 9.11 -29.36 16.62
C GLY A 498 10.59 -29.74 16.64
N LEU A 499 11.20 -29.79 17.83
CA LEU A 499 12.50 -30.40 18.12
C LEU A 499 12.27 -31.76 18.79
#